data_AF-A0A1F5UCP5-F1
#
_entry.id   AF-A0A1F5UCP5-F1
#
_cell.length_a   1.000
_cell.length_b   1.000
_cell.length_c   1.000
_cell.angle_alpha   90.00
_cell.angle_beta   90.00
_cell.angle_gamma   90.00
#
_symmetry.space_group_name_H-M   'P 1'
#
loop_
_entity.id
_entity.type
_entity.pdbx_description
1 polymer ?
#
loop_
_entity_poly.entity_id
_entity_poly.type
_entity_poly.pdbx_seq_one_letter_code
_entity_poly.pdbx_strand_id
1 'polypeptide(L)'
;MKLKGFTLIELMIVVAIIGILAAVGIPRFASMIEVSREGATKGNLSALRSSVTIYYTEKEGVWPVDLNNFTSYMAVIPPAKAKPLGDSAVVTVVNTVPSSAGTGWAYLQNGGLLWGNSIATDVKGFSFTTY
;
A
#
# COMPACT_ATOMS: atom_id res chain seq x y z
N MET A 1 41.34 33.32 23.43
CA MET A 1 40.00 32.78 23.72
C MET A 1 40.12 31.25 23.77
N LYS A 2 39.99 30.59 24.93
CA LYS A 2 40.13 29.13 25.02
C LYS A 2 38.85 28.46 24.53
N LEU A 3 38.90 27.79 23.38
CA LEU A 3 37.87 26.85 22.94
C LEU A 3 37.89 25.66 23.89
N LYS A 4 36.83 25.47 24.69
CA LYS A 4 36.62 24.23 25.45
C LYS A 4 36.33 23.13 24.42
N GLY A 5 37.26 22.20 24.27
CA GLY A 5 37.05 20.98 23.46
C GLY A 5 36.11 20.01 24.18
N PHE A 6 35.30 19.28 23.40
CA PHE A 6 34.47 18.17 23.87
C PHE A 6 35.36 17.02 24.35
N THR A 7 35.00 16.34 25.44
CA THR A 7 35.75 15.16 25.89
C THR A 7 35.34 13.92 25.09
N LEU A 8 36.28 12.99 24.90
CA LEU A 8 36.00 11.70 24.25
C LEU A 8 34.92 10.91 25.00
N ILE A 9 34.92 10.97 26.34
CA ILE A 9 33.96 10.23 27.15
C ILE A 9 32.54 10.78 27.02
N GLU A 10 32.38 12.12 26.91
CA GLU A 10 31.08 12.72 26.63
C GLU A 10 30.53 12.25 25.28
N LEU A 11 31.38 12.20 24.25
CA LEU A 11 30.97 11.70 22.93
C LEU A 11 30.55 10.22 23.01
N MET A 12 31.32 9.38 23.71
CA MET A 12 31.05 7.94 23.85
C MET A 12 29.71 7.66 24.53
N ILE A 13 29.37 8.40 25.60
CA ILE A 13 28.08 8.24 26.29
C ILE A 13 26.93 8.64 25.37
N VAL A 14 27.10 9.72 24.59
CA VAL A 14 26.06 10.18 23.66
C VAL A 14 25.77 9.14 22.58
N VAL A 15 26.80 8.55 21.93
CA VAL A 15 26.56 7.51 20.93
C VAL A 15 26.01 6.22 21.55
N ALA A 16 26.37 5.89 22.79
CA ALA A 16 25.78 4.75 23.50
C ALA A 16 24.28 4.95 23.74
N ILE A 17 23.86 6.13 24.20
CA ILE A 17 22.44 6.45 24.43
C ILE A 17 21.67 6.46 23.10
N ILE A 18 22.21 7.10 22.05
CA ILE A 18 21.59 7.11 20.71
C ILE A 18 21.48 5.67 20.17
N GLY A 19 22.47 4.81 20.41
CA GLY A 19 22.43 3.40 20.03
C GLY A 19 21.27 2.63 20.67
N ILE A 20 21.02 2.83 21.96
CA ILE A 20 19.90 2.21 22.68
C ILE A 20 18.56 2.72 22.15
N LEU A 21 18.43 4.04 21.96
CA LEU A 21 17.19 4.64 21.43
C LEU A 21 16.90 4.18 20.00
N ALA A 22 17.92 4.10 19.15
CA ALA A 22 17.80 3.63 17.78
C ALA A 22 17.37 2.15 17.72
N ALA A 23 17.94 1.30 18.58
CA ALA A 23 17.62 -0.13 18.62
C ALA A 23 16.13 -0.40 18.91
N VAL A 24 15.50 0.40 19.77
CA VAL A 24 14.06 0.26 20.09
C VAL A 24 13.19 1.06 19.11
N GLY A 25 13.65 2.23 18.66
CA GLY A 25 12.88 3.13 17.81
C GLY A 25 12.69 2.64 16.37
N ILE A 26 13.75 2.12 15.75
CA ILE A 26 13.74 1.67 14.35
C ILE A 26 12.67 0.58 14.07
N PRO A 27 12.60 -0.53 14.83
CA PRO A 27 11.62 -1.59 14.53
C PRO A 27 10.18 -1.09 14.68
N ARG A 28 9.91 -0.25 15.70
CA ARG A 28 8.58 0.34 15.90
C ARG A 28 8.19 1.27 14.77
N PHE A 29 9.12 2.11 14.31
CA PHE A 29 8.87 3.03 13.20
C PHE A 29 8.62 2.29 11.89
N ALA A 30 9.38 1.22 11.60
CA ALA A 30 9.17 0.39 10.42
C ALA A 30 7.76 -0.22 10.37
N SER A 31 7.27 -0.77 11.49
CA SER A 31 5.90 -1.31 11.59
C SER A 31 4.82 -0.23 11.40
N MET A 32 5.00 0.97 11.97
CA MET A 32 4.05 2.08 11.78
C MET A 32 3.94 2.50 10.31
N ILE A 33 5.06 2.51 9.57
CA ILE A 33 5.03 2.80 8.13
C ILE A 33 4.24 1.73 7.37
N GLU A 34 4.37 0.46 7.73
CA GLU A 34 3.64 -0.63 7.09
C GLU A 34 2.12 -0.49 7.30
N VAL A 35 1.68 -0.25 8.54
CA VAL A 35 0.28 0.04 8.85
C VAL A 35 -0.25 1.24 8.08
N SER A 36 0.56 2.31 7.95
CA SER A 36 0.19 3.50 7.18
C SER A 36 0.02 3.20 5.69
N ARG A 37 0.92 2.39 5.10
CA ARG A 37 0.84 1.95 3.70
C ARG A 37 -0.39 1.09 3.44
N GLU A 38 -0.74 0.20 4.36
CA GLU A 38 -1.96 -0.60 4.27
C GLU A 38 -3.21 0.27 4.36
N GLY A 39 -3.24 1.23 5.29
CA GLY A 39 -4.33 2.20 5.39
C GLY A 39 -4.52 3.01 4.10
N ALA A 40 -3.42 3.49 3.52
CA ALA A 40 -3.44 4.18 2.23
C ALA A 40 -3.94 3.26 1.10
N THR A 41 -3.54 2.00 1.10
CA THR A 41 -4.01 1.00 0.11
C THR A 41 -5.51 0.77 0.22
N LYS A 42 -6.04 0.61 1.44
CA LYS A 42 -7.50 0.47 1.67
C LYS A 42 -8.27 1.71 1.20
N GLY A 43 -7.74 2.91 1.49
CA GLY A 43 -8.33 4.16 0.99
C GLY A 43 -8.35 4.25 -0.54
N ASN A 44 -7.23 3.92 -1.18
CA ASN A 44 -7.08 3.90 -2.63
C ASN A 44 -8.01 2.86 -3.29
N LEU A 45 -8.15 1.68 -2.68
CA LEU A 45 -9.07 0.64 -3.14
C LEU A 45 -10.53 1.09 -3.08
N SER A 46 -10.93 1.77 -2.00
CA SER A 46 -12.28 2.33 -1.88
C SER A 46 -12.58 3.37 -2.95
N ALA A 47 -11.61 4.24 -3.27
CA ALA A 47 -11.74 5.22 -4.35
C ALA A 47 -11.93 4.51 -5.71
N LEU A 48 -11.12 3.48 -5.99
CA LEU A 48 -11.26 2.66 -7.19
C LEU A 48 -12.63 2.00 -7.30
N ARG A 49 -13.07 1.31 -6.23
CA ARG A 49 -14.38 0.66 -6.18
C ARG A 49 -15.50 1.66 -6.43
N SER A 50 -15.43 2.84 -5.84
CA SER A 50 -16.42 3.90 -6.07
C SER A 50 -16.48 4.31 -7.54
N SER A 51 -15.33 4.53 -8.20
CA SER A 51 -15.29 4.85 -9.63
C SER A 51 -15.88 3.72 -10.50
N VAL A 52 -15.59 2.45 -10.15
CA VAL A 52 -16.16 1.29 -10.87
C VAL A 52 -17.67 1.21 -10.68
N THR A 53 -18.17 1.47 -9.47
CA THR A 53 -19.62 1.50 -9.20
C THR A 53 -20.31 2.60 -9.99
N ILE A 54 -19.71 3.80 -10.09
CA ILE A 54 -20.28 4.91 -10.88
C ILE A 54 -20.42 4.49 -12.35
N TYR A 55 -19.37 3.89 -12.93
CA TYR A 55 -19.44 3.36 -14.31
C TYR A 55 -20.55 2.33 -14.48
N TYR A 56 -20.66 1.39 -13.55
CA TYR A 56 -21.69 0.36 -13.60
C TYR A 56 -23.10 0.95 -13.61
N THR A 57 -23.34 2.00 -12.81
CA THR A 57 -24.62 2.71 -12.80
C THR A 57 -24.88 3.47 -14.11
N GLU A 58 -23.88 4.15 -14.67
CA GLU A 58 -24.04 4.91 -15.91
C GLU A 58 -24.15 4.04 -17.17
N LYS A 59 -23.54 2.85 -17.15
CA LYS A 59 -23.56 1.89 -18.27
C LYS A 59 -24.63 0.82 -18.10
N GLU A 60 -25.70 1.13 -17.37
CA GLU A 60 -26.90 0.30 -17.25
C GLU A 60 -26.61 -1.15 -16.78
N GLY A 61 -25.67 -1.31 -15.85
CA GLY A 61 -25.32 -2.60 -15.28
C GLY A 61 -24.20 -3.36 -16.02
N VAL A 62 -23.43 -2.66 -16.87
CA VAL A 62 -22.25 -3.23 -17.53
C VAL A 62 -20.99 -2.88 -16.74
N TRP A 63 -20.21 -3.89 -16.37
CA TRP A 63 -18.89 -3.71 -15.76
C TRP A 63 -17.84 -3.25 -16.79
N PRO A 64 -16.84 -2.44 -16.39
CA PRO A 64 -15.77 -2.07 -17.30
C PRO A 64 -14.96 -3.28 -17.73
N VAL A 65 -14.56 -3.30 -19.00
CA VAL A 65 -13.70 -4.38 -19.55
C VAL A 65 -12.24 -4.22 -19.14
N ASP A 66 -11.82 -2.98 -18.91
CA ASP A 66 -10.47 -2.62 -18.49
C ASP A 66 -10.51 -1.30 -17.71
N LEU A 67 -9.75 -1.23 -16.62
CA LEU A 67 -9.59 -0.05 -15.78
C LEU A 67 -8.40 0.83 -16.19
N ASN A 68 -7.54 0.36 -17.10
CA ASN A 68 -6.42 1.14 -17.62
C ASN A 68 -6.88 2.28 -18.54
N ASN A 69 -8.07 2.18 -19.13
CA ASN A 69 -8.66 3.18 -20.03
C ASN A 69 -9.90 3.87 -19.40
N PHE A 70 -9.82 4.16 -18.10
CA PHE A 70 -10.96 4.60 -17.27
C PHE A 70 -10.97 6.11 -16.99
N THR A 71 -10.44 6.90 -17.92
CA THR A 71 -10.10 8.33 -17.70
C THR A 71 -11.30 9.23 -17.42
N SER A 72 -12.51 8.85 -17.86
CA SER A 72 -13.74 9.62 -17.60
C SER A 72 -14.24 9.51 -16.16
N TYR A 73 -13.83 8.44 -15.45
CA TYR A 73 -14.32 8.11 -14.11
C TYR A 73 -13.23 8.28 -13.05
N MET A 74 -11.97 8.28 -13.48
CA MET A 74 -10.82 8.50 -12.62
C MET A 74 -9.62 8.94 -13.47
N ALA A 75 -9.02 10.08 -13.11
CA ALA A 75 -7.91 10.64 -13.89
C ALA A 75 -6.63 9.78 -13.82
N VAL A 76 -6.35 9.17 -12.66
CA VAL A 76 -5.16 8.34 -12.43
C VAL A 76 -5.52 7.22 -11.46
N ILE A 77 -5.07 6.00 -11.76
CA ILE A 77 -5.20 4.85 -10.86
C ILE A 77 -4.30 5.06 -9.64
N PRO A 78 -4.85 5.14 -8.42
CA PRO A 78 -4.02 5.31 -7.24
C PRO A 78 -3.22 4.03 -6.97
N PRO A 79 -1.97 4.12 -6.53
CA PRO A 79 -1.12 2.94 -6.37
C PRO A 79 -1.48 2.13 -5.12
N ALA A 80 -1.28 0.81 -5.20
CA ALA A 80 -1.35 -0.08 -4.06
C ALA A 80 -0.04 0.01 -3.26
N LYS A 81 -0.06 0.73 -2.13
CA LYS A 81 1.13 1.08 -1.34
C LYS A 81 1.61 -0.01 -0.40
N ALA A 82 0.75 -0.94 -0.02
CA ALA A 82 1.07 -2.02 0.91
C ALA A 82 2.15 -2.92 0.31
N LYS A 83 3.06 -3.42 1.14
CA LYS A 83 3.98 -4.48 0.71
C LYS A 83 3.21 -5.81 0.75
N PRO A 84 3.37 -6.70 -0.25
CA PRO A 84 4.35 -6.68 -1.34
C PRO A 84 3.83 -6.05 -2.66
N LEU A 85 2.71 -5.33 -2.67
CA LEU A 85 2.04 -4.83 -3.88
C LEU A 85 2.86 -3.81 -4.69
N GLY A 86 3.90 -3.23 -4.07
CA GLY A 86 5.00 -2.58 -4.79
C GLY A 86 4.81 -1.09 -5.10
N ASP A 87 3.89 -0.39 -4.43
CA ASP A 87 3.51 1.00 -4.75
C ASP A 87 3.14 1.14 -6.24
N SER A 88 2.41 0.15 -6.74
CA SER A 88 2.09 -0.01 -8.16
C SER A 88 0.65 0.36 -8.44
N ALA A 89 0.43 1.12 -9.50
CA ALA A 89 -0.89 1.46 -10.04
C ALA A 89 -1.35 0.47 -11.13
N VAL A 90 -0.58 -0.59 -11.39
CA VAL A 90 -0.94 -1.59 -12.41
C VAL A 90 -2.22 -2.30 -11.99
N VAL A 91 -3.17 -2.40 -12.92
CA VAL A 91 -4.38 -3.22 -12.76
C VAL A 91 -4.27 -4.43 -13.67
N THR A 92 -4.34 -5.62 -13.08
CA THR A 92 -4.38 -6.89 -13.81
C THR A 92 -5.81 -7.40 -13.85
N VAL A 93 -6.35 -7.59 -15.05
CA VAL A 93 -7.65 -8.27 -15.23
C VAL A 93 -7.47 -9.76 -14.97
N VAL A 94 -8.23 -10.30 -14.03
CA VAL A 94 -8.16 -11.69 -13.60
C VAL A 94 -9.54 -12.33 -13.68
N ASN A 95 -9.58 -13.65 -13.87
CA ASN A 95 -10.82 -14.44 -13.85
C ASN A 95 -11.01 -15.23 -12.54
N THR A 96 -9.95 -15.28 -11.73
CA THR A 96 -9.92 -15.96 -10.43
C THR A 96 -9.08 -15.15 -9.46
N VAL A 97 -9.26 -15.39 -8.16
CA VAL A 97 -8.35 -14.87 -7.14
C VAL A 97 -6.92 -15.35 -7.46
N PRO A 98 -5.90 -14.47 -7.45
CA PRO A 98 -4.54 -14.84 -7.80
C PRO A 98 -3.99 -15.91 -6.83
N SER A 99 -3.26 -16.88 -7.37
CA SER A 99 -2.59 -17.96 -6.63
C SER A 99 -1.10 -17.69 -6.37
N SER A 100 -0.60 -16.54 -6.82
CA SER A 100 0.79 -16.09 -6.67
C SER A 100 0.85 -14.62 -6.26
N ALA A 101 2.00 -14.18 -5.77
CA ALA A 101 2.24 -12.77 -5.50
C ALA A 101 2.36 -11.99 -6.83
N GLY A 102 1.56 -10.94 -6.98
CA GLY A 102 1.67 -9.95 -8.04
C GLY A 102 1.88 -8.55 -7.47
N THR A 103 1.78 -7.55 -8.34
CA THR A 103 1.90 -6.13 -7.98
C THR A 103 0.61 -5.38 -8.30
N GLY A 104 0.33 -4.31 -7.56
CA GLY A 104 -0.79 -3.42 -7.83
C GLY A 104 -2.15 -4.06 -7.50
N TRP A 105 -3.10 -3.86 -8.40
CA TRP A 105 -4.49 -4.26 -8.24
C TRP A 105 -4.84 -5.44 -9.13
N ALA A 106 -5.77 -6.25 -8.66
CA ALA A 106 -6.42 -7.29 -9.45
C ALA A 106 -7.90 -6.95 -9.58
N TYR A 107 -8.44 -7.13 -10.78
CA TYR A 107 -9.82 -6.79 -11.13
C TYR A 107 -10.53 -7.96 -11.80
N LEU A 108 -11.68 -8.35 -11.25
CA LEU A 108 -12.56 -9.37 -11.82
C LEU A 108 -13.64 -8.72 -12.68
N GLN A 109 -13.48 -8.83 -13.99
CA GLN A 109 -14.40 -8.25 -14.97
C GLN A 109 -15.85 -8.74 -14.81
N ASN A 110 -16.04 -10.03 -14.48
CA ASN A 110 -17.37 -10.64 -14.41
C ASN A 110 -18.16 -10.29 -13.13
N GLY A 111 -17.58 -9.53 -12.20
CA GLY A 111 -18.23 -9.19 -10.93
C GLY A 111 -17.93 -7.81 -10.38
N GLY A 112 -17.16 -6.98 -11.09
CA GLY A 112 -16.80 -5.65 -10.61
C GLY A 112 -15.89 -5.64 -9.37
N LEU A 113 -15.37 -6.79 -8.96
CA LEU A 113 -14.60 -6.95 -7.74
C LEU A 113 -13.15 -6.51 -7.97
N LEU A 114 -12.63 -5.69 -7.07
CA LEU A 114 -11.23 -5.27 -7.03
C LEU A 114 -10.59 -5.66 -5.71
N TRP A 115 -9.32 -6.04 -5.74
CA TRP A 115 -8.52 -6.35 -4.55
C TRP A 115 -7.03 -6.13 -4.82
N GLY A 116 -6.18 -6.26 -3.80
CA GLY A 116 -4.73 -6.19 -3.95
C GLY A 116 -4.19 -7.47 -4.60
N ASN A 117 -3.39 -7.34 -5.67
CA ASN A 117 -2.90 -8.47 -6.47
C ASN A 117 -1.80 -9.29 -5.76
N SER A 118 -2.08 -9.88 -4.60
CA SER A 118 -1.11 -10.70 -3.88
C SER A 118 -1.79 -11.67 -2.91
N ILE A 119 -1.22 -12.86 -2.76
CA ILE A 119 -1.59 -13.85 -1.74
C ILE A 119 -1.03 -13.53 -0.34
N ALA A 120 -0.21 -12.47 -0.21
CA ALA A 120 0.34 -12.08 1.07
C ALA A 120 -0.74 -11.54 2.03
N THR A 121 -0.39 -11.49 3.31
CA THR A 121 -1.25 -10.97 4.38
C THR A 121 -0.76 -9.62 4.87
N ASP A 122 -1.71 -8.84 5.37
CA ASP A 122 -1.46 -7.58 6.06
C ASP A 122 -0.91 -7.80 7.48
N VAL A 123 -0.52 -6.71 8.17
CA VAL A 123 0.00 -6.77 9.54
C VAL A 123 -0.99 -7.37 10.56
N LYS A 124 -2.27 -7.51 10.20
CA LYS A 124 -3.32 -8.12 11.01
C LYS A 124 -3.68 -9.55 10.57
N GLY A 125 -3.02 -10.08 9.54
CA GLY A 125 -3.24 -11.43 9.02
C GLY A 125 -4.35 -11.56 7.96
N PHE A 126 -4.93 -10.46 7.48
CA PHE A 126 -5.92 -10.50 6.39
C PHE A 126 -5.22 -10.56 5.03
N SER A 127 -5.69 -11.44 4.15
CA SER A 127 -5.13 -11.55 2.79
C SER A 127 -5.50 -10.33 1.94
N PHE A 128 -4.58 -9.81 1.12
CA PHE A 128 -4.85 -8.67 0.24
C PHE A 128 -5.94 -8.93 -0.81
N THR A 129 -6.24 -10.20 -1.08
CA THR A 129 -7.36 -10.66 -1.90
C THR A 129 -8.74 -10.46 -1.27
N THR A 130 -8.78 -10.20 0.05
CA THR A 130 -10.02 -9.99 0.82
C THR A 130 -10.25 -8.53 1.21
N TYR A 131 -9.31 -7.65 0.85
CA TYR A 131 -9.45 -6.21 1.00
C TYR A 131 -10.64 -5.70 0.20
#